data_AF-A0A1S9N4H7-F1
#
_entry.id   AF-A0A1S9N4H7-F1
#
_cell.length_a   1.000
_cell.length_b   1.000
_cell.length_c   1.000
_cell.angle_alpha   90.00
_cell.angle_beta   90.00
_cell.angle_gamma   90.00
#
_symmetry.space_group_name_H-M   'P 1'
#
loop_
_entity.id
_entity.type
_entity.pdbx_description
1 polymer ?
#
loop_
_entity_poly.entity_id
_entity_poly.type
_entity_poly.pdbx_seq_one_letter_code
_entity_poly.pdbx_strand_id
1 'polypeptide(L)'
;METVKEKLLIFLNFIITNILCSIFQIFVVGILAIAQLVIEILSYKVIGGILGDWKIASDISPFVSYISIALFYGIIWLGFWHVLSKVSEGHIKYFYWKLAFSMIPLLVILTFFDPRPNHMAMIAIPKEPIFSSLFTSIILLPIYSILIYKFILNREVNKIKIMIFVSLVTFFVGTLIFYGSLNYMDAIYSFFNYKF
;
A
#
# COMPACT_ATOMS: atom_id res chain seq x y z
N MET A 1 -25.57 27.55 -15.08
CA MET A 1 -25.27 28.26 -13.81
C MET A 1 -25.59 27.26 -12.70
N GLU A 2 -24.59 26.60 -12.12
CA GLU A 2 -24.83 25.60 -11.07
C GLU A 2 -25.50 26.27 -9.86
N THR A 3 -26.60 25.68 -9.39
CA THR A 3 -27.35 26.15 -8.23
C THR A 3 -26.54 25.95 -6.95
N VAL A 4 -26.80 26.75 -5.91
CA VAL A 4 -26.12 26.63 -4.60
C VAL A 4 -26.20 25.19 -4.04
N LYS A 5 -27.32 24.51 -4.30
CA LYS A 5 -27.55 23.11 -3.92
C LYS A 5 -26.61 22.13 -4.63
N GLU A 6 -26.38 22.31 -5.93
CA GLU A 6 -25.45 21.47 -6.70
C GLU A 6 -24.01 21.64 -6.24
N LYS A 7 -23.57 22.88 -5.97
CA LYS A 7 -22.23 23.15 -5.43
C LYS A 7 -22.02 22.50 -4.07
N LEU A 8 -23.03 22.57 -3.19
CA LEU A 8 -22.99 21.92 -1.88
C LEU A 8 -22.88 20.39 -2.02
N LEU A 9 -23.62 19.80 -2.96
CA LEU A 9 -23.62 18.35 -3.18
C LEU A 9 -22.30 17.84 -3.77
N ILE A 10 -21.70 18.60 -4.70
CA ILE A 10 -20.36 18.32 -5.24
C ILE A 10 -19.31 18.39 -4.12
N PHE A 11 -19.39 19.41 -3.26
CA PHE A 11 -18.47 19.59 -2.15
C PHE A 11 -18.61 18.49 -1.09
N LEU A 12 -19.84 18.11 -0.73
CA LEU A 12 -20.11 16.99 0.18
C LEU A 12 -19.59 15.67 -0.38
N ASN A 13 -19.84 15.39 -1.65
CA ASN A 13 -19.32 14.18 -2.31
C ASN A 13 -17.79 14.16 -2.32
N PHE A 14 -17.14 15.31 -2.51
CA PHE A 14 -15.69 15.43 -2.43
C PHE A 14 -15.18 15.07 -1.03
N ILE A 15 -15.76 15.65 0.04
CA ILE A 15 -15.38 15.36 1.43
C ILE A 15 -15.60 13.89 1.77
N ILE A 16 -16.80 13.36 1.50
CA ILE A 16 -17.16 11.97 1.82
C ILE A 16 -16.19 11.00 1.14
N THR A 17 -15.88 11.22 -0.14
CA THR A 17 -14.97 10.33 -0.86
C THR A 17 -13.56 10.37 -0.29
N ASN A 18 -13.06 11.53 0.13
CA ASN A 18 -11.73 11.64 0.77
C ASN A 18 -11.70 10.92 2.12
N ILE A 19 -12.74 11.08 2.94
CA ILE A 19 -12.87 10.36 4.23
C ILE A 19 -12.89 8.85 3.98
N LEU A 20 -13.66 8.38 2.99
CA LEU A 20 -13.71 6.97 2.63
C LEU A 20 -12.34 6.45 2.18
N CYS A 21 -11.57 7.23 1.40
CA CYS A 21 -10.22 6.86 1.00
C CYS A 21 -9.29 6.71 2.22
N SER A 22 -9.36 7.62 3.19
CA SER A 22 -8.56 7.54 4.42
C SER A 22 -8.97 6.38 5.32
N ILE A 23 -10.27 6.15 5.53
CA ILE A 23 -10.77 5.01 6.32
C ILE A 23 -10.37 3.69 5.64
N PHE A 24 -10.53 3.60 4.32
CA PHE A 24 -10.15 2.43 3.54
C PHE A 24 -8.65 2.14 3.68
N GLN A 25 -7.79 3.17 3.61
CA GLN A 25 -6.36 3.03 3.84
C GLN A 25 -6.05 2.41 5.21
N ILE A 26 -6.66 2.92 6.29
CA ILE A 26 -6.44 2.40 7.65
C ILE A 26 -6.86 0.95 7.75
N PHE A 27 -8.05 0.62 7.22
CA PHE A 27 -8.60 -0.72 7.27
C PHE A 27 -7.74 -1.73 6.50
N VAL A 28 -7.30 -1.38 5.29
CA VAL A 28 -6.48 -2.24 4.43
C VAL A 28 -5.10 -2.48 5.06
N VAL A 29 -4.46 -1.44 5.58
CA VAL A 29 -3.16 -1.58 6.28
C VAL A 29 -3.30 -2.48 7.51
N GLY A 30 -4.38 -2.30 8.30
CA GLY A 30 -4.64 -3.14 9.47
C GLY A 30 -4.83 -4.62 9.11
N ILE A 31 -5.64 -4.92 8.10
CA ILE A 31 -5.85 -6.30 7.64
C ILE A 31 -4.54 -6.93 7.14
N LEU A 32 -3.77 -6.20 6.34
CA LEU A 32 -2.54 -6.72 5.77
C LEU A 32 -1.46 -6.94 6.82
N ALA A 33 -1.37 -6.08 7.84
CA ALA A 33 -0.47 -6.27 8.96
C ALA A 33 -0.75 -7.59 9.71
N ILE A 34 -2.03 -7.94 9.90
CA ILE A 34 -2.43 -9.21 10.53
C ILE A 34 -2.13 -10.38 9.57
N ALA A 35 -2.44 -10.22 8.29
CA ALA A 35 -2.24 -11.26 7.28
C ALA A 35 -0.75 -11.59 7.06
N GLN A 36 0.16 -10.64 7.26
CA GLN A 36 1.59 -10.81 7.01
C GLN A 36 2.18 -11.99 7.78
N LEU A 37 1.88 -12.10 9.09
CA LEU A 37 2.38 -13.19 9.92
C LEU A 37 1.84 -14.55 9.46
N VAL A 38 0.56 -14.60 9.09
CA VAL A 38 -0.08 -15.83 8.60
C VAL A 38 0.56 -16.28 7.28
N ILE A 39 0.79 -15.34 6.36
CA ILE A 39 1.43 -15.63 5.06
C ILE A 39 2.87 -16.09 5.28
N GLU A 40 3.63 -15.44 6.15
CA GLU A 40 5.02 -15.82 6.44
C GLU A 40 5.12 -17.25 7.01
N ILE A 41 4.27 -17.60 7.98
CA ILE A 41 4.20 -18.95 8.55
C ILE A 41 3.81 -19.98 7.47
N LEU A 42 2.86 -19.64 6.61
CA LEU A 42 2.43 -20.51 5.52
C LEU A 42 3.58 -20.71 4.51
N SER A 43 4.25 -19.62 4.11
CA SER A 43 5.40 -19.65 3.20
C SER A 43 6.54 -20.49 3.78
N TYR A 44 6.86 -20.34 5.06
CA TYR A 44 7.87 -21.16 5.73
C TYR A 44 7.53 -22.66 5.65
N LYS A 45 6.30 -23.03 5.97
CA LYS A 45 5.85 -24.44 5.92
C LYS A 45 5.87 -25.02 4.51
N VAL A 46 5.43 -24.25 3.52
CA VAL A 46 5.38 -24.68 2.11
C VAL A 46 6.80 -24.82 1.55
N ILE A 47 7.66 -23.81 1.73
CA ILE A 47 9.03 -23.83 1.22
C ILE A 47 9.85 -24.92 1.91
N GLY A 48 9.77 -25.02 3.24
CA GLY A 48 10.46 -26.07 4.00
C GLY A 48 9.96 -27.47 3.68
N GLY A 49 8.66 -27.62 3.43
CA GLY A 49 8.07 -28.89 3.00
C GLY A 49 8.48 -29.32 1.58
N ILE A 50 8.65 -28.37 0.65
CA ILE A 50 9.05 -28.65 -0.75
C ILE A 50 10.56 -28.90 -0.86
N LEU A 51 11.37 -28.05 -0.21
CA LEU A 51 12.82 -28.08 -0.36
C LEU A 51 13.51 -29.03 0.63
N GLY A 52 12.84 -29.41 1.73
CA GLY A 52 13.45 -30.16 2.83
C GLY A 52 14.49 -29.38 3.63
N ASP A 53 14.77 -28.13 3.26
CA ASP A 53 15.73 -27.25 3.91
C ASP A 53 15.01 -26.11 4.64
N TRP A 54 14.90 -26.29 5.96
CA TRP A 54 14.24 -25.34 6.86
C TRP A 54 15.03 -24.04 7.05
N LYS A 55 16.35 -24.06 6.81
CA LYS A 55 17.18 -22.84 6.89
C LYS A 55 16.86 -21.94 5.70
N ILE A 56 16.86 -22.49 4.49
CA ILE A 56 16.45 -21.76 3.28
C ILE A 56 15.01 -21.25 3.41
N ALA A 57 14.11 -22.06 3.99
CA ALA A 57 12.74 -21.64 4.23
C ALA A 57 12.65 -20.43 5.16
N SER A 58 13.44 -20.40 6.24
CA SER A 58 13.50 -19.27 7.18
C SER A 58 14.04 -18.00 6.53
N ASP A 59 15.00 -18.11 5.62
CA ASP A 59 15.61 -16.95 4.97
C ASP A 59 14.68 -16.35 3.88
N ILE A 60 13.91 -17.19 3.19
CA ILE A 60 13.08 -16.79 2.05
C ILE A 60 11.63 -16.47 2.45
N SER A 61 11.07 -17.11 3.48
CA SER A 61 9.66 -16.90 3.88
C SER A 61 9.29 -15.45 4.17
N PRO A 62 10.14 -14.63 4.82
CA PRO A 62 9.81 -13.22 5.04
C PRO A 62 9.67 -12.48 3.71
N PHE A 63 10.62 -12.69 2.79
CA PHE A 63 10.62 -12.06 1.47
C PHE A 63 9.35 -12.39 0.66
N VAL A 64 8.95 -13.67 0.65
CA VAL A 64 7.71 -14.11 0.00
C VAL A 64 6.48 -13.49 0.65
N SER A 65 6.46 -13.37 1.97
CA SER A 65 5.37 -12.71 2.70
C SER A 65 5.23 -11.25 2.28
N TYR A 66 6.33 -10.49 2.25
CA TYR A 66 6.32 -9.08 1.85
C TYR A 66 5.83 -8.87 0.41
N ILE A 67 6.33 -9.67 -0.52
CA ILE A 67 5.87 -9.64 -1.92
C ILE A 67 4.37 -9.92 -2.00
N SER A 68 3.90 -10.94 -1.28
CA SER A 68 2.49 -11.32 -1.29
C SER A 68 1.61 -10.21 -0.73
N ILE A 69 2.02 -9.59 0.38
CA ILE A 69 1.32 -8.45 0.98
C ILE A 69 1.28 -7.25 0.04
N ALA A 70 2.40 -6.92 -0.62
CA ALA A 70 2.45 -5.84 -1.60
C ALA A 70 1.50 -6.10 -2.79
N LEU A 71 1.41 -7.34 -3.26
CA LEU A 71 0.47 -7.74 -4.31
C LEU A 71 -0.98 -7.59 -3.87
N PHE A 72 -1.34 -8.12 -2.69
CA PHE A 72 -2.70 -7.99 -2.17
C PHE A 72 -3.08 -6.52 -1.96
N TYR A 73 -2.16 -5.70 -1.44
CA TYR A 73 -2.37 -4.27 -1.29
C TYR A 73 -2.69 -3.59 -2.62
N GLY A 74 -1.92 -3.89 -3.67
CA GLY A 74 -2.17 -3.38 -5.01
C GLY A 74 -3.52 -3.84 -5.57
N ILE A 75 -3.85 -5.13 -5.45
CA ILE A 75 -5.12 -5.68 -5.95
C ILE A 75 -6.32 -5.01 -5.27
N ILE A 76 -6.25 -4.83 -3.94
CA ILE A 76 -7.29 -4.18 -3.14
C ILE A 76 -7.51 -2.73 -3.60
N TRP A 77 -6.42 -1.97 -3.79
CA TRP A 77 -6.51 -0.59 -4.29
C TRP A 77 -7.02 -0.50 -5.73
N LEU A 78 -6.66 -1.44 -6.60
CA LEU A 78 -7.23 -1.54 -7.94
C LEU A 78 -8.74 -1.76 -7.91
N GLY A 79 -9.20 -2.68 -7.05
CA GLY A 79 -10.63 -2.92 -6.83
C GLY A 79 -11.35 -1.65 -6.36
N PHE A 80 -10.77 -0.95 -5.38
CA PHE A 80 -11.33 0.30 -4.86
C PHE A 80 -11.45 1.37 -5.95
N TRP A 81 -10.37 1.65 -6.69
CA TRP A 81 -10.40 2.64 -7.76
C TRP A 81 -11.36 2.25 -8.90
N HIS A 82 -11.46 0.95 -9.20
CA HIS A 82 -12.41 0.44 -10.19
C HIS A 82 -13.87 0.66 -9.78
N VAL A 83 -14.23 0.38 -8.52
CA VAL A 83 -15.56 0.66 -7.98
C VAL A 83 -15.86 2.15 -8.03
N LEU A 84 -14.92 3.00 -7.58
CA LEU A 84 -15.09 4.44 -7.61
C LEU A 84 -15.27 4.97 -9.04
N SER A 85 -14.55 4.40 -10.00
CA SER A 85 -14.68 4.73 -11.42
C SER A 85 -16.05 4.33 -11.98
N LYS A 86 -16.62 3.19 -11.58
CA LYS A 86 -17.97 2.78 -12.00
C LYS A 86 -19.04 3.72 -11.47
N VAL A 87 -18.93 4.14 -10.20
CA VAL A 87 -19.84 5.11 -9.58
C VAL A 87 -19.70 6.50 -10.21
N SER A 88 -18.53 6.83 -10.76
CA SER A 88 -18.24 8.13 -11.39
C SER A 88 -18.34 8.10 -12.93
N GLU A 89 -19.14 7.20 -13.50
CA GLU A 89 -19.38 7.08 -14.96
C GLU A 89 -18.10 6.92 -15.83
N GLY A 90 -17.00 6.44 -15.25
CA GLY A 90 -15.73 6.24 -15.95
C GLY A 90 -14.70 7.35 -15.72
N HIS A 91 -15.03 8.45 -15.03
CA HIS A 91 -14.07 9.49 -14.69
C HIS A 91 -14.10 9.86 -13.20
N ILE A 92 -13.02 9.52 -12.50
CA ILE A 92 -12.85 9.93 -11.10
C ILE A 92 -12.48 11.42 -11.05
N LYS A 93 -13.45 12.27 -10.73
CA LYS A 93 -13.20 13.70 -10.45
C LYS A 93 -12.26 13.85 -9.26
N TYR A 94 -11.31 14.79 -9.37
CA TYR A 94 -10.31 15.12 -8.33
C TYR A 94 -9.48 13.91 -7.86
N PHE A 95 -9.12 13.01 -8.78
CA PHE A 95 -8.35 11.80 -8.48
C PHE A 95 -7.09 12.07 -7.65
N TYR A 96 -6.25 13.03 -8.08
CA TYR A 96 -5.00 13.35 -7.38
C TYR A 96 -5.21 13.85 -5.94
N TRP A 97 -6.31 14.56 -5.69
CA TRP A 97 -6.68 14.98 -4.34
C TRP A 97 -7.08 13.79 -3.48
N LYS A 98 -7.92 12.89 -4.02
CA LYS A 98 -8.34 11.66 -3.33
C LYS A 98 -7.15 10.77 -2.98
N LEU A 99 -6.18 10.69 -3.88
CA LEU A 99 -4.91 9.99 -3.68
C LEU A 99 -4.05 10.64 -2.59
N ALA A 100 -3.93 11.98 -2.58
CA ALA A 100 -3.21 12.67 -1.51
C ALA A 100 -3.86 12.40 -0.14
N PHE A 101 -5.20 12.39 -0.06
CA PHE A 101 -5.94 12.09 1.17
C PHE A 101 -5.82 10.63 1.62
N SER A 102 -5.70 9.67 0.70
CA SER A 102 -5.42 8.28 1.08
C SER A 102 -4.01 8.09 1.65
N MET A 103 -3.06 9.00 1.37
CA MET A 103 -1.72 8.94 1.95
C MET A 103 -1.65 9.51 3.38
N ILE A 104 -2.58 10.38 3.79
CA ILE A 104 -2.56 11.03 5.11
C ILE A 104 -2.47 10.02 6.26
N PRO A 105 -3.31 8.95 6.31
CA PRO A 105 -3.21 7.98 7.40
C PRO A 105 -1.85 7.29 7.48
N LEU A 106 -1.23 6.98 6.34
CA LEU A 106 0.11 6.37 6.31
C LEU A 106 1.17 7.33 6.88
N LEU A 107 1.11 8.60 6.49
CA LEU A 107 2.01 9.64 7.00
C LEU A 107 1.84 9.84 8.51
N VAL A 108 0.59 9.89 8.98
CA VAL A 108 0.25 9.97 10.41
C VAL A 108 0.85 8.77 11.15
N ILE A 109 0.58 7.54 10.69
CA ILE A 109 1.13 6.33 11.32
C ILE A 109 2.66 6.40 11.35
N LEU A 110 3.34 6.78 10.25
CA LEU A 110 4.80 6.93 10.25
C LEU A 110 5.31 7.95 11.29
N THR A 111 4.63 9.09 11.45
CA THR A 111 5.06 10.11 12.42
C THR A 111 4.89 9.69 13.89
N PHE A 112 3.93 8.81 14.16
CA PHE A 112 3.66 8.30 15.51
C PHE A 112 4.27 6.92 15.76
N PHE A 113 4.83 6.28 14.73
CA PHE A 113 5.49 4.99 14.87
C PHE A 113 6.85 5.18 15.51
N ASP A 114 7.01 4.74 16.76
CA ASP A 114 8.30 4.68 17.42
C ASP A 114 9.00 3.34 17.10
N PRO A 115 10.09 3.35 16.30
CA PRO A 115 10.83 2.15 15.95
C PRO A 115 11.69 1.60 17.10
N ARG A 116 11.90 2.35 18.19
CA ARG A 116 12.72 1.89 19.32
C ARG A 116 12.07 0.68 19.99
N PRO A 117 12.83 -0.34 20.44
CA PRO A 117 12.26 -1.48 21.17
C PRO A 117 11.44 -0.99 22.35
N ASN A 118 10.13 -1.25 22.35
CA ASN A 118 9.31 -0.91 23.52
C ASN A 118 9.30 -2.13 24.43
N HIS A 119 10.11 -2.10 25.48
CA HIS A 119 10.23 -3.18 26.46
C HIS A 119 8.90 -3.48 27.18
N MET A 120 7.92 -2.58 27.09
CA MET A 120 6.56 -2.75 27.63
C MET A 120 5.57 -3.37 26.64
N ALA A 121 5.98 -3.69 25.41
CA ALA A 121 5.10 -4.36 24.45
C ALA A 121 4.96 -5.85 24.80
N MET A 122 3.71 -6.29 25.02
CA MET A 122 3.36 -7.68 25.38
C MET A 122 3.66 -8.68 24.25
N ILE A 123 3.93 -8.20 23.03
CA ILE A 123 4.32 -8.99 21.86
C ILE A 123 5.52 -8.28 21.21
N ALA A 124 6.60 -9.03 21.00
CA ALA A 124 7.75 -8.57 20.21
C ALA A 124 7.35 -8.52 18.73
N ILE A 125 6.80 -7.38 18.31
CA ILE A 125 6.50 -7.13 16.91
C ILE A 125 7.81 -6.67 16.25
N PRO A 126 8.29 -7.33 15.19
CA PRO A 126 9.46 -6.85 14.47
C PRO A 126 9.10 -5.51 13.83
N LYS A 127 9.61 -4.41 14.43
CA LYS A 127 9.25 -3.03 14.07
C LYS A 127 9.85 -2.59 12.74
N GLU A 128 10.96 -3.20 12.37
CA GLU A 128 11.70 -2.93 11.15
C GLU A 128 10.90 -3.27 9.87
N PRO A 129 10.31 -4.49 9.76
CA PRO A 129 9.32 -4.85 8.75
C PRO A 129 8.16 -3.88 8.55
N ILE A 130 7.56 -3.43 9.65
CA ILE A 130 6.36 -2.60 9.62
C ILE A 130 6.70 -1.22 9.10
N PHE A 131 7.81 -0.65 9.58
CA PHE A 131 8.28 0.65 9.12
C PHE A 131 8.66 0.62 7.64
N SER A 132 9.40 -0.40 7.20
CA SER A 132 9.76 -0.61 5.79
C SER A 132 8.52 -0.76 4.90
N SER A 133 7.50 -1.50 5.36
CA SER A 133 6.23 -1.69 4.66
C SER A 133 5.40 -0.39 4.54
N LEU A 134 5.31 0.40 5.62
CA LEU A 134 4.62 1.69 5.62
C LEU A 134 5.31 2.70 4.69
N PHE A 135 6.63 2.79 4.76
CA PHE A 135 7.42 3.66 3.90
C PHE A 135 7.30 3.28 2.43
N THR A 136 7.41 1.99 2.13
CA THR A 136 7.22 1.45 0.77
C THR A 136 5.82 1.74 0.25
N SER A 137 4.79 1.60 1.11
CA SER A 137 3.40 1.89 0.75
C SER A 137 3.17 3.36 0.40
N ILE A 138 3.86 4.29 1.07
CA ILE A 138 3.81 5.73 0.75
C ILE A 138 4.37 6.05 -0.63
N ILE A 139 5.40 5.32 -1.06
CA ILE A 139 6.00 5.54 -2.39
C ILE A 139 5.19 4.81 -3.47
N LEU A 140 4.78 3.56 -3.21
CA LEU A 140 4.11 2.74 -4.22
C LEU A 140 2.67 3.15 -4.46
N LEU A 141 1.92 3.52 -3.42
CA LEU A 141 0.51 3.91 -3.54
C LEU A 141 0.29 5.00 -4.60
N PRO A 142 1.03 6.13 -4.61
CA PRO A 142 0.82 7.16 -5.62
C PRO A 142 1.23 6.70 -7.02
N ILE A 143 2.37 6.02 -7.17
CA ILE A 143 2.84 5.51 -8.47
C ILE A 143 1.80 4.55 -9.06
N TYR A 144 1.41 3.55 -8.28
CA TYR A 144 0.46 2.53 -8.68
C TYR A 144 -0.91 3.11 -9.01
N SER A 145 -1.44 3.99 -8.16
CA SER A 145 -2.76 4.59 -8.36
C SER A 145 -2.79 5.49 -9.62
N ILE A 146 -1.73 6.27 -9.87
CA ILE A 146 -1.62 7.09 -11.08
C ILE A 146 -1.59 6.23 -12.34
N LEU A 147 -0.84 5.12 -12.31
CA LEU A 147 -0.74 4.19 -13.42
C LEU A 147 -2.10 3.52 -13.72
N ILE A 148 -2.81 3.06 -12.68
CA ILE A 148 -4.19 2.54 -12.83
C ILE A 148 -5.09 3.60 -13.45
N TYR A 149 -5.08 4.82 -12.91
CA TYR A 149 -5.95 5.89 -13.37
C TYR A 149 -5.71 6.23 -14.85
N LYS A 150 -4.44 6.33 -15.26
CA LYS A 150 -4.06 6.67 -16.63
C LYS A 150 -4.29 5.54 -17.63
N PHE A 151 -3.97 4.29 -17.27
CA PHE A 151 -3.89 3.19 -18.23
C PHE A 151 -5.01 2.16 -18.12
N ILE A 152 -5.68 2.06 -16.97
CA ILE A 152 -6.74 1.07 -16.73
C ILE A 152 -8.12 1.72 -16.74
N LEU A 153 -8.27 2.87 -16.08
CA LEU A 153 -9.58 3.51 -15.91
C LEU A 153 -9.93 4.46 -17.05
N ASN A 154 -8.93 5.05 -17.71
CA ASN A 154 -9.15 5.85 -18.90
C ASN A 154 -9.48 4.93 -20.09
N ARG A 155 -10.75 4.93 -20.52
CA ARG A 155 -11.40 3.92 -21.39
C ARG A 155 -10.97 3.93 -22.86
N GLU A 156 -9.67 3.98 -23.17
CA GLU A 156 -9.21 3.59 -24.50
C GLU A 156 -9.18 2.05 -24.59
N VAL A 157 -10.21 1.51 -25.24
CA VAL A 157 -10.50 0.09 -25.41
C VAL A 157 -9.42 -0.59 -26.27
N ASN A 158 -8.34 -1.13 -25.67
CA ASN A 158 -7.55 -2.31 -26.11
C ASN A 158 -6.12 -2.35 -25.54
N LYS A 159 -5.96 -2.33 -24.21
CA LYS A 159 -4.61 -2.27 -23.61
C LYS A 159 -4.34 -3.33 -22.54
N ILE A 160 -4.98 -4.49 -22.57
CA ILE A 160 -4.74 -5.61 -21.63
C ILE A 160 -3.25 -5.94 -21.49
N LYS A 161 -2.48 -5.97 -22.60
CA LYS A 161 -1.02 -6.20 -22.57
C LYS A 161 -0.25 -5.09 -21.86
N ILE A 162 -0.64 -3.84 -22.07
CA ILE A 162 -0.03 -2.68 -21.38
C ILE A 162 -0.43 -2.69 -19.91
N MET A 163 -1.65 -3.12 -19.55
CA MET A 163 -2.08 -3.26 -18.17
C MET A 163 -1.26 -4.32 -17.42
N ILE A 164 -1.03 -5.49 -18.03
CA ILE A 164 -0.16 -6.53 -17.47
C ILE A 164 1.28 -6.01 -17.32
N PHE A 165 1.79 -5.34 -18.35
CA PHE A 165 3.14 -4.77 -18.32
C PHE A 165 3.32 -3.70 -17.25
N VAL A 166 2.37 -2.76 -17.13
CA VAL A 166 2.36 -1.72 -16.10
C VAL A 166 2.27 -2.34 -14.72
N SER A 167 1.43 -3.34 -14.50
CA SER A 167 1.36 -4.07 -13.23
C SER A 167 2.69 -4.75 -12.89
N LEU A 168 3.34 -5.41 -13.86
CA LEU A 168 4.64 -6.06 -13.68
C LEU A 168 5.76 -5.05 -13.39
N VAL A 169 5.79 -3.91 -14.09
CA VAL A 169 6.79 -2.85 -13.85
C VAL A 169 6.57 -2.20 -12.49
N THR A 170 5.32 -1.91 -12.12
CA THR A 170 5.03 -1.33 -10.80
C THR A 170 5.36 -2.30 -9.67
N PHE A 171 5.13 -3.59 -9.91
CA PHE A 171 5.52 -4.66 -9.00
C PHE A 171 7.04 -4.74 -8.86
N PHE A 172 7.79 -4.75 -9.96
CA PHE A 172 9.25 -4.76 -9.96
C PHE A 172 9.84 -3.53 -9.24
N VAL A 173 9.33 -2.33 -9.54
CA VAL A 173 9.73 -1.09 -8.89
C VAL A 173 9.41 -1.14 -7.38
N GLY A 174 8.26 -1.69 -7.00
CA GLY A 174 7.89 -1.87 -5.60
C GLY A 174 8.80 -2.82 -4.84
N THR A 175 9.17 -3.94 -5.47
CA THR A 175 10.14 -4.89 -4.90
C THR A 175 11.52 -4.24 -4.73
N LEU A 176 11.97 -3.43 -5.70
CA LEU A 176 13.25 -2.72 -5.61
C LEU A 176 13.24 -1.64 -4.52
N ILE A 177 12.18 -0.85 -4.41
CA ILE A 177 12.04 0.18 -3.37
C ILE A 177 12.01 -0.47 -1.99
N PHE A 178 11.26 -1.56 -1.84
CA PHE A 178 11.19 -2.32 -0.58
C PHE A 178 12.53 -2.93 -0.18
N TYR A 179 13.24 -3.54 -1.14
CA TYR A 179 14.57 -4.09 -0.90
C TYR A 179 15.56 -2.98 -0.54
N GLY A 180 15.47 -1.83 -1.21
CA GLY A 180 16.21 -0.63 -0.85
C GLY A 180 15.88 -0.16 0.57
N SER A 181 14.60 -0.05 0.94
CA SER A 181 14.21 0.43 2.27
C SER A 181 14.69 -0.50 3.39
N LEU A 182 14.72 -1.81 3.17
CA LEU A 182 15.31 -2.77 4.11
C LEU A 182 16.82 -2.55 4.29
N ASN A 183 17.57 -2.32 3.21
CA ASN A 183 19.02 -2.11 3.27
C ASN A 183 19.43 -0.72 3.79
N TYR A 184 18.57 0.28 3.64
CA TYR A 184 18.80 1.66 4.09
C TYR A 184 18.04 2.00 5.37
N MET A 185 17.52 1.01 6.11
CA MET A 185 16.70 1.23 7.30
C MET A 185 17.33 2.17 8.32
N ASP A 186 18.62 1.99 8.62
CA ASP A 186 19.34 2.85 9.57
C ASP A 186 19.42 4.31 9.09
N ALA A 187 19.65 4.53 7.80
CA ALA A 187 19.69 5.86 7.21
C ALA A 187 18.31 6.51 7.19
N ILE A 188 17.26 5.76 6.83
CA ILE A 188 15.87 6.24 6.84
C ILE A 188 15.45 6.55 8.29
N TYR A 189 15.82 5.71 9.25
CA TYR A 189 15.56 5.97 10.67
C TYR A 189 16.25 7.25 11.16
N SER A 190 17.51 7.47 10.79
CA SER A 190 18.22 8.70 11.15
C SER A 190 17.51 9.93 10.59
N PHE A 191 16.98 9.88 9.36
CA PHE A 191 16.27 10.99 8.74
C PHE A 191 14.96 11.37 9.47
N PHE A 192 14.18 10.39 9.91
CA PHE A 192 12.91 10.64 10.63
C PHE A 192 13.10 10.95 12.12
N ASN A 193 14.19 10.47 12.74
CA ASN A 193 14.50 10.70 14.15
C ASN A 193 15.49 11.86 14.40
N TYR A 194 15.91 12.60 13.36
CA TYR A 194 16.62 13.87 13.54
C TYR A 194 15.64 14.93 14.08
N LYS A 195 15.36 14.84 15.39
CA LYS A 195 14.87 15.96 16.19
C LYS A 195 16.02 16.43 17.07
N PHE A 196 16.31 17.72 16.93
CA PHE A 196 17.15 18.55 17.80
C PHE A 196 17.00 18.22 19.29
#